data_AF-A0A2Z3HX44-F1
#
_entry.id   AF-A0A2Z3HX44-F1
#
_cell.length_a   1.000
_cell.length_b   1.000
_cell.length_c   1.000
_cell.angle_alpha   90.00
_cell.angle_beta   90.00
_cell.angle_gamma   90.00
#
_symmetry.space_group_name_H-M   'P 1'
#
loop_
_entity.id
_entity.type
_entity.pdbx_description
1 polymer ?
#
loop_
_entity_poly.entity_id
_entity_poly.type
_entity_poly.pdbx_seq_one_letter_code
_entity_poly.pdbx_strand_id
1 'polypeptide(L)'
;MTIARIFKYFIIIFVIIFFLILLDRLIYMLVSNDSSEPEFKIQGHRPILKEMVVNIESINPTGTLYTCSKVQTILFKGDRLAFSNHDVWFYKIYFSYGEQVGFLEFENLYRESGGWDRINTIYVVKDDTGIRIEYYPVVSDNRQGRKVSPPVMRLDDFFAQHNIEKADQQRYKEKFYNFFAPDQQQYKKDPLDKAFLQKIEQEPLDQKMFYDLDEADIQKMNIPDTEKQILIKNVKGHQDLQSCN
;
A
#
# COMPACT_ATOMS: atom_id res chain seq x y z
N MET A 1 -39.41 -55.24 -17.67
CA MET A 1 -39.62 -53.82 -18.09
C MET A 1 -39.13 -52.80 -17.05
N THR A 2 -38.95 -53.18 -15.78
CA THR A 2 -38.58 -52.30 -14.65
C THR A 2 -37.10 -51.87 -14.62
N ILE A 3 -36.18 -52.78 -14.97
CA ILE A 3 -34.72 -52.52 -14.96
C ILE A 3 -34.31 -51.44 -15.98
N ALA A 4 -34.89 -51.46 -17.19
CA ALA A 4 -34.62 -50.46 -18.22
C ALA A 4 -35.09 -49.05 -17.83
N ARG A 5 -36.14 -48.93 -16.98
CA ARG A 5 -36.59 -47.64 -16.45
C ARG A 5 -35.63 -47.13 -15.39
N ILE A 6 -35.20 -47.98 -14.46
CA ILE A 6 -34.21 -47.64 -13.42
C ILE A 6 -32.89 -47.17 -14.06
N PHE A 7 -32.42 -47.85 -15.09
CA PHE A 7 -31.21 -47.47 -15.80
C PHE A 7 -31.34 -46.10 -16.51
N LYS A 8 -32.51 -45.80 -17.10
CA LYS A 8 -32.80 -44.47 -17.66
C LYS A 8 -32.79 -43.38 -16.60
N TYR A 9 -33.38 -43.62 -15.43
CA TYR A 9 -33.35 -42.64 -14.33
C TYR A 9 -31.93 -42.42 -13.81
N PHE A 10 -31.12 -43.47 -13.71
CA PHE A 10 -29.72 -43.36 -13.31
C PHE A 10 -28.90 -42.52 -14.29
N ILE A 11 -29.08 -42.72 -15.61
CA ILE A 11 -28.42 -41.90 -16.64
C ILE A 11 -28.87 -40.44 -16.54
N ILE A 12 -30.16 -40.17 -16.36
CA ILE A 12 -30.68 -38.80 -16.24
C ILE A 12 -30.10 -38.09 -15.01
N ILE A 13 -30.08 -38.77 -13.85
CA ILE A 13 -29.51 -38.22 -12.61
C ILE A 13 -28.02 -37.94 -12.80
N PHE A 14 -27.28 -38.85 -13.41
CA PHE A 14 -25.84 -38.68 -13.68
C PHE A 14 -25.58 -37.46 -14.58
N VAL A 15 -26.36 -37.29 -15.65
CA VAL A 15 -26.25 -36.14 -16.55
C VAL A 15 -26.55 -34.83 -15.81
N ILE A 16 -27.60 -34.79 -14.99
CA ILE A 16 -27.94 -33.59 -14.19
C ILE A 16 -26.81 -33.23 -13.24
N ILE A 17 -26.27 -34.20 -12.49
CA ILE A 17 -25.16 -33.96 -11.55
C ILE A 17 -23.92 -33.45 -12.29
N PHE A 18 -23.59 -34.05 -13.44
CA PHE A 18 -22.46 -33.62 -14.26
C PHE A 18 -22.62 -32.16 -14.73
N PHE A 19 -23.82 -31.79 -15.20
CA PHE A 19 -24.10 -30.40 -15.58
C PHE A 19 -24.05 -29.43 -14.40
N LEU A 20 -24.50 -29.83 -13.21
CA LEU A 20 -24.40 -29.01 -12.00
C LEU A 20 -22.94 -28.77 -11.59
N ILE A 21 -22.07 -29.79 -11.71
CA ILE A 21 -20.63 -29.64 -11.44
C ILE A 21 -19.97 -28.71 -12.45
N LEU A 22 -20.31 -28.83 -13.74
CA LEU A 22 -19.79 -27.93 -14.77
C LEU A 22 -20.25 -26.48 -14.55
N LEU A 23 -21.52 -26.29 -14.16
CA LEU A 23 -22.06 -24.96 -13.84
C LEU A 23 -21.37 -24.36 -12.62
N ASP A 24 -21.17 -25.13 -11.56
CA ASP A 24 -20.43 -24.70 -10.36
C ASP A 24 -19.00 -24.29 -10.69
N ARG A 25 -18.29 -25.08 -11.52
CA ARG A 25 -16.95 -24.72 -12.01
C ARG A 25 -16.94 -23.47 -12.90
N LEU A 26 -17.96 -23.29 -13.73
CA LEU A 26 -18.11 -22.09 -14.56
C LEU A 26 -18.38 -20.85 -13.70
N ILE A 27 -19.25 -20.95 -12.69
CA ILE A 27 -19.52 -19.88 -11.72
C ILE A 27 -18.25 -19.57 -10.93
N TYR A 28 -17.52 -20.59 -10.46
CA TYR A 28 -16.26 -20.41 -9.77
C TYR A 28 -15.24 -19.66 -10.63
N MET A 29 -15.09 -20.01 -11.91
CA MET A 29 -14.18 -19.30 -12.82
C MET A 29 -14.65 -17.87 -13.20
N LEU A 30 -15.97 -17.62 -13.21
CA LEU A 30 -16.52 -16.27 -13.43
C LEU A 30 -16.41 -15.39 -12.18
N VAL A 31 -16.42 -15.99 -10.99
CA VAL A 31 -16.32 -15.29 -9.70
C VAL A 31 -14.87 -15.16 -9.24
N SER A 32 -13.96 -16.05 -9.66
CA SER A 32 -12.52 -15.94 -9.42
C SER A 32 -11.89 -14.90 -10.36
N ASN A 33 -12.38 -13.67 -10.27
CA ASN A 33 -11.68 -12.50 -10.74
C ASN A 33 -10.61 -12.24 -9.69
N ASP A 34 -9.48 -12.94 -9.78
CA ASP A 34 -8.35 -12.74 -8.87
C ASP A 34 -7.79 -11.35 -9.14
N SER A 35 -8.29 -10.36 -8.41
CA SER A 35 -7.96 -8.94 -8.52
C SER A 35 -6.61 -8.61 -7.88
N SER A 36 -5.76 -9.62 -7.65
CA SER A 36 -4.40 -9.43 -7.16
C SER A 36 -3.60 -8.55 -8.10
N GLU A 37 -3.00 -7.51 -7.55
CA GLU A 37 -2.06 -6.69 -8.30
C GLU A 37 -0.80 -7.53 -8.61
N PRO A 38 -0.16 -7.33 -9.78
CA PRO A 38 1.08 -8.01 -10.08
C PRO A 38 2.14 -7.76 -8.99
N GLU A 39 2.86 -8.80 -8.57
CA GLU A 39 3.91 -8.65 -7.58
C GLU A 39 5.02 -7.69 -8.06
N PHE A 40 5.64 -6.99 -7.11
CA PHE A 40 6.80 -6.16 -7.40
C PHE A 40 8.03 -7.01 -7.71
N LYS A 41 8.71 -6.70 -8.81
CA LYS A 41 9.99 -7.31 -9.20
C LYS A 41 11.09 -6.27 -9.17
N ILE A 42 12.22 -6.57 -8.54
CA ILE A 42 13.41 -5.70 -8.57
C ILE A 42 14.48 -6.26 -9.49
N GLN A 43 14.96 -5.41 -10.40
CA GLN A 43 16.07 -5.67 -11.30
C GLN A 43 17.18 -4.63 -11.12
N GLY A 44 18.43 -5.00 -11.39
CA GLY A 44 19.58 -4.12 -11.22
C GLY A 44 20.90 -4.89 -11.11
N HIS A 45 22.00 -4.15 -11.08
CA HIS A 45 23.34 -4.73 -10.99
C HIS A 45 23.55 -5.40 -9.62
N ARG A 46 23.88 -6.71 -9.61
CA ARG A 46 23.87 -7.54 -8.39
C ARG A 46 24.73 -6.99 -7.24
N PRO A 47 25.97 -6.50 -7.45
CA PRO A 47 26.74 -5.83 -6.40
C PRO A 47 26.01 -4.68 -5.72
N ILE A 48 25.23 -3.88 -6.47
CA ILE A 48 24.47 -2.78 -5.90
C ILE A 48 23.31 -3.34 -5.07
N LEU A 49 22.54 -4.27 -5.63
CA LEU A 49 21.38 -4.86 -4.94
C LEU A 49 21.74 -5.52 -3.60
N LYS A 50 22.96 -6.07 -3.47
CA LYS A 50 23.46 -6.69 -2.23
C LYS A 50 23.65 -5.70 -1.08
N GLU A 51 23.79 -4.42 -1.37
CA GLU A 51 23.99 -3.37 -0.37
C GLU A 51 22.74 -2.50 -0.18
N MET A 52 21.64 -2.85 -0.86
CA MET A 52 20.40 -2.08 -0.83
C MET A 52 19.34 -2.67 0.08
N VAL A 53 18.53 -1.79 0.65
CA VAL A 53 17.21 -2.11 1.21
C VAL A 53 16.18 -1.36 0.39
N VAL A 54 15.08 -2.03 0.03
CA VAL A 54 13.94 -1.42 -0.66
C VAL A 54 12.66 -1.86 0.02
N ASN A 55 11.95 -0.88 0.56
CA ASN A 55 10.68 -1.01 1.25
C ASN A 55 9.59 -0.27 0.47
N ILE A 56 8.42 -0.90 0.34
CA ILE A 56 7.24 -0.30 -0.27
C ILE A 56 6.23 -0.03 0.84
N GLU A 57 5.78 1.22 0.92
CA GLU A 57 4.60 1.62 1.66
C GLU A 57 3.41 1.66 0.71
N SER A 58 2.47 0.73 0.90
CA SER A 58 1.16 0.71 0.25
C SER A 58 0.20 1.58 1.07
N ILE A 59 -0.51 2.53 0.43
CA ILE A 59 -1.35 3.52 1.11
C ILE A 59 -2.76 3.51 0.51
N ASN A 60 -3.76 3.46 1.39
CA ASN A 60 -5.19 3.47 1.07
C ASN A 60 -5.92 4.57 1.83
N PRO A 61 -6.72 5.43 1.17
CA PRO A 61 -7.62 6.34 1.85
C PRO A 61 -8.79 5.56 2.48
N THR A 62 -9.19 5.92 3.71
CA THR A 62 -10.27 5.26 4.45
C THR A 62 -11.65 5.87 4.22
N GLY A 63 -11.77 6.83 3.29
CA GLY A 63 -12.98 7.65 3.14
C GLY A 63 -13.18 8.68 4.27
N THR A 64 -12.27 8.72 5.23
CA THR A 64 -12.19 9.71 6.31
C THR A 64 -10.93 10.57 6.13
N LEU A 65 -10.56 11.37 7.14
CA LEU A 65 -9.34 12.18 7.12
C LEU A 65 -8.05 11.36 7.16
N TYR A 66 -8.17 10.05 7.39
CA TYR A 66 -7.06 9.15 7.61
C TYR A 66 -6.69 8.37 6.35
N THR A 67 -5.48 7.84 6.38
CA THR A 67 -5.03 6.83 5.43
C THR A 67 -4.58 5.62 6.21
N CYS A 68 -4.71 4.44 5.61
CA CYS A 68 -4.11 3.22 6.11
C CYS A 68 -2.88 2.92 5.26
N SER A 69 -1.75 2.67 5.92
CA SER A 69 -0.53 2.28 5.25
C SER A 69 0.02 0.96 5.77
N LYS A 70 0.75 0.26 4.92
CA LYS A 70 1.50 -0.94 5.26
C LYS A 70 2.86 -0.87 4.58
N VAL A 71 3.94 -1.04 5.33
CA VAL A 71 5.31 -1.05 4.80
C VAL A 71 5.81 -2.49 4.69
N GLN A 72 6.27 -2.92 3.51
CA GLN A 72 6.79 -4.26 3.26
C GLN A 72 8.13 -4.22 2.52
N THR A 73 9.05 -5.11 2.86
CA THR A 73 10.36 -5.19 2.19
C THR A 73 10.29 -6.04 0.93
N ILE A 74 10.83 -5.54 -0.18
CA ILE A 74 10.99 -6.29 -1.45
C ILE A 74 12.43 -6.61 -1.81
N LEU A 75 13.37 -5.89 -1.21
CA LEU A 75 14.79 -6.22 -1.30
C LEU A 75 15.44 -5.93 0.04
N PHE A 76 16.11 -6.93 0.59
CA PHE A 76 16.94 -6.78 1.78
C PHE A 76 18.33 -7.34 1.51
N LYS A 77 19.31 -6.46 1.27
CA LYS A 77 20.72 -6.83 1.10
C LYS A 77 20.96 -7.94 0.07
N GLY A 78 20.24 -7.85 -1.05
CA GLY A 78 20.32 -8.80 -2.17
C GLY A 78 19.23 -9.87 -2.18
N ASP A 79 18.56 -10.09 -1.04
CA ASP A 79 17.46 -11.03 -0.94
C ASP A 79 16.17 -10.39 -1.43
N ARG A 80 15.60 -10.93 -2.51
CA ARG A 80 14.36 -10.45 -3.11
C ARG A 80 13.17 -11.13 -2.46
N LEU A 81 12.15 -10.35 -2.16
CA LEU A 81 10.94 -10.82 -1.50
C LEU A 81 9.74 -10.45 -2.35
N ALA A 82 8.78 -11.35 -2.38
CA ALA A 82 7.52 -11.19 -3.08
C ALA A 82 6.40 -10.97 -2.07
N PHE A 83 5.42 -10.17 -2.45
CA PHE A 83 4.21 -9.97 -1.68
C PHE A 83 3.07 -9.56 -2.59
N SER A 84 1.86 -9.96 -2.21
CA SER A 84 0.64 -9.58 -2.90
C SER A 84 0.08 -8.30 -2.30
N ASN A 85 -0.43 -7.45 -3.18
CA ASN A 85 -1.20 -6.27 -2.84
C ASN A 85 -2.57 -6.34 -3.50
N HIS A 86 -3.53 -5.70 -2.84
CA HIS A 86 -4.89 -5.59 -3.31
C HIS A 86 -5.37 -4.16 -3.05
N ASP A 87 -6.04 -3.59 -4.06
CA ASP A 87 -6.75 -2.32 -4.01
C ASP A 87 -5.94 -1.11 -3.52
N VAL A 88 -4.62 -1.11 -3.72
CA VAL A 88 -3.75 -0.02 -3.27
C VAL A 88 -4.02 1.25 -4.07
N TRP A 89 -4.10 2.42 -3.42
CA TRP A 89 -4.27 3.69 -4.11
C TRP A 89 -2.94 4.38 -4.43
N PHE A 90 -2.00 4.41 -3.49
CA PHE A 90 -0.71 5.06 -3.66
C PHE A 90 0.42 4.17 -3.16
N TYR A 91 1.57 4.30 -3.81
CA TYR A 91 2.80 3.66 -3.41
C TYR A 91 3.86 4.70 -3.07
N LYS A 92 4.55 4.50 -1.94
CA LYS A 92 5.81 5.18 -1.62
C LYS A 92 6.90 4.12 -1.47
N ILE A 93 7.90 4.17 -2.35
CA ILE A 93 9.06 3.29 -2.29
C ILE A 93 10.17 4.04 -1.55
N TYR A 94 10.64 3.47 -0.45
CA TYR A 94 11.80 3.94 0.30
C TYR A 94 12.96 2.99 0.01
N PHE A 95 14.13 3.53 -0.33
CA PHE A 95 15.30 2.71 -0.60
C PHE A 95 16.57 3.33 -0.05
N SER A 96 17.51 2.47 0.33
CA SER A 96 18.83 2.87 0.81
C SER A 96 19.93 2.10 0.10
N TYR A 97 21.11 2.73 0.03
CA TYR A 97 22.37 2.14 -0.45
C TYR A 97 23.49 2.70 0.43
N GLY A 98 24.04 1.87 1.33
CA GLY A 98 24.95 2.35 2.38
C GLY A 98 24.27 3.39 3.28
N GLU A 99 24.87 4.57 3.44
CA GLU A 99 24.29 5.69 4.22
C GLU A 99 23.38 6.62 3.39
N GLN A 100 23.22 6.34 2.10
CA GLN A 100 22.42 7.16 1.21
C GLN A 100 21.00 6.60 1.09
N VAL A 101 20.02 7.49 0.93
CA VAL A 101 18.60 7.18 0.85
C VAL A 101 17.94 7.89 -0.32
N GLY A 102 16.87 7.30 -0.84
CA GLY A 102 16.00 7.90 -1.84
C GLY A 102 14.59 7.39 -1.72
N PHE A 103 13.64 8.09 -2.33
CA PHE A 103 12.25 7.66 -2.36
C PHE A 103 11.60 7.93 -3.73
N LEU A 104 10.52 7.21 -4.00
CA LEU A 104 9.66 7.40 -5.18
C LEU A 104 8.20 7.26 -4.77
N GLU A 105 7.37 8.24 -5.12
CA GLU A 105 5.93 8.25 -4.83
C GLU A 105 5.12 8.31 -6.12
N PHE A 106 4.04 7.52 -6.19
CA PHE A 106 3.13 7.49 -7.33
C PHE A 106 1.77 6.88 -6.99
N GLU A 107 0.74 7.30 -7.72
CA GLU A 107 -0.57 6.65 -7.76
C GLU A 107 -0.47 5.24 -8.33
N ASN A 108 -1.26 4.31 -7.80
CA ASN A 108 -1.30 2.95 -8.28
C ASN A 108 -1.88 2.90 -9.69
N LEU A 109 -0.99 2.80 -10.66
CA LEU A 109 -1.36 2.78 -12.04
C LEU A 109 -2.24 1.56 -12.35
N TYR A 110 -2.15 0.42 -11.63
CA TYR A 110 -2.96 -0.78 -11.90
C TYR A 110 -4.46 -0.50 -11.95
N ARG A 111 -4.94 0.37 -11.04
CA ARG A 111 -6.34 0.81 -10.98
C ARG A 111 -6.80 1.60 -12.21
N GLU A 112 -5.89 2.26 -12.91
CA GLU A 112 -6.23 3.19 -13.99
C GLU A 112 -6.47 2.52 -15.36
N SER A 113 -6.07 1.26 -15.60
CA SER A 113 -6.10 0.72 -16.98
C SER A 113 -6.55 -0.73 -17.20
N GLY A 114 -7.25 -1.37 -16.26
CA GLY A 114 -8.08 -2.54 -16.63
C GLY A 114 -7.35 -3.84 -17.05
N GLY A 115 -6.12 -4.09 -16.57
CA GLY A 115 -5.77 -5.46 -16.12
C GLY A 115 -4.75 -6.34 -16.88
N TRP A 116 -4.48 -6.22 -18.18
CA TRP A 116 -3.88 -7.38 -18.90
C TRP A 116 -2.38 -7.34 -19.25
N ASP A 117 -1.73 -6.17 -19.33
CA ASP A 117 -0.30 -6.05 -19.73
C ASP A 117 0.62 -5.45 -18.64
N ARG A 118 0.20 -5.56 -17.38
CA ARG A 118 0.86 -4.85 -16.26
C ARG A 118 1.91 -5.70 -15.55
N ILE A 119 3.03 -5.05 -15.25
CA ILE A 119 4.06 -5.55 -14.33
C ILE A 119 4.32 -4.46 -13.30
N ASN A 120 4.79 -4.85 -12.13
CA ASN A 120 5.32 -3.91 -11.15
C ASN A 120 6.84 -4.07 -11.10
N THR A 121 7.56 -3.56 -12.10
CA THR A 121 9.03 -3.73 -12.12
C THR A 121 9.76 -2.46 -11.70
N ILE A 122 10.66 -2.60 -10.75
CA ILE A 122 11.57 -1.56 -10.27
C ILE A 122 12.97 -1.88 -10.79
N TYR A 123 13.57 -0.96 -11.53
CA TYR A 123 14.95 -1.03 -11.95
C TYR A 123 15.81 -0.13 -11.07
N VAL A 124 16.85 -0.69 -10.49
CA VAL A 124 17.91 0.07 -9.84
C VAL A 124 18.94 0.44 -10.90
N VAL A 125 19.11 1.75 -11.11
CA VAL A 125 20.02 2.32 -12.10
C VAL A 125 21.13 3.07 -11.37
N LYS A 126 22.37 2.86 -11.79
CA LYS A 126 23.52 3.66 -11.37
C LYS A 126 24.07 4.38 -12.58
N ASP A 127 24.12 5.69 -12.52
CA ASP A 127 24.75 6.56 -13.51
C ASP A 127 25.71 7.54 -12.82
N ASP A 128 26.21 8.52 -13.58
CA ASP A 128 27.16 9.53 -13.10
C ASP A 128 26.59 10.42 -11.98
N THR A 129 25.25 10.50 -11.87
CA THR A 129 24.56 11.30 -10.85
C THR A 129 24.33 10.52 -9.55
N GLY A 130 24.48 9.20 -9.57
CA GLY A 130 24.30 8.33 -8.41
C GLY A 130 23.40 7.14 -8.69
N ILE A 131 22.88 6.55 -7.62
CA ILE A 131 21.91 5.45 -7.69
C ILE A 131 20.49 6.02 -7.62
N ARG A 132 19.60 5.54 -8.48
CA ARG A 132 18.17 5.84 -8.44
C ARG A 132 17.34 4.60 -8.76
N ILE A 133 16.03 4.71 -8.56
CA ILE A 133 15.08 3.69 -9.01
C ILE A 133 14.16 4.23 -10.10
N GLU A 134 13.79 3.33 -11.01
CA GLU A 134 12.83 3.58 -12.08
C GLU A 134 11.73 2.52 -12.01
N TYR A 135 10.48 2.95 -11.83
CA TYR A 135 9.31 2.09 -11.80
C TYR A 135 8.64 2.02 -13.17
N TYR A 136 8.32 0.79 -13.58
CA TYR A 136 7.69 0.47 -14.85
C TYR A 136 6.39 -0.31 -14.60
N PRO A 137 5.23 0.25 -14.98
CA PRO A 137 3.91 -0.34 -14.73
C PRO A 137 3.44 -1.36 -15.78
N VAL A 138 4.15 -1.47 -16.92
CA VAL A 138 3.76 -2.29 -18.07
C VAL A 138 4.96 -2.97 -18.71
N VAL A 139 4.73 -4.10 -19.37
CA VAL A 139 5.76 -4.88 -20.06
C VAL A 139 6.34 -4.16 -21.29
N SER A 140 5.63 -3.16 -21.84
CA SER A 140 5.98 -2.60 -23.16
C SER A 140 7.33 -1.90 -23.22
N ASP A 141 8.07 -2.14 -24.31
CA ASP A 141 9.37 -1.53 -24.63
C ASP A 141 9.32 0.01 -24.67
N ASN A 142 8.13 0.60 -24.80
CA ASN A 142 7.95 2.03 -24.97
C ASN A 142 8.04 2.85 -23.68
N ARG A 143 8.26 2.21 -22.50
CA ARG A 143 8.53 2.88 -21.21
C ARG A 143 7.51 3.98 -20.84
N GLN A 144 6.31 3.96 -21.42
CA GLN A 144 5.30 4.98 -21.19
C GLN A 144 4.78 4.88 -19.76
N GLY A 145 4.63 6.04 -19.09
CA GLY A 145 4.17 6.10 -17.71
C GLY A 145 5.21 5.71 -16.65
N ARG A 146 6.49 5.53 -17.02
CA ARG A 146 7.56 5.26 -16.04
C ARG A 146 7.65 6.38 -15.00
N LYS A 147 7.92 6.01 -13.75
CA LYS A 147 8.17 6.95 -12.65
C LYS A 147 9.64 6.83 -12.25
N VAL A 148 10.32 7.94 -12.07
CA VAL A 148 11.77 7.98 -11.84
C VAL A 148 12.04 8.74 -10.56
N SER A 149 12.81 8.15 -9.65
CA SER A 149 13.22 8.83 -8.42
C SER A 149 14.36 9.81 -8.70
N PRO A 150 14.53 10.84 -7.85
CA PRO A 150 15.82 11.49 -7.72
C PRO A 150 16.94 10.48 -7.35
N PRO A 151 18.21 10.81 -7.60
CA PRO A 151 19.34 10.05 -7.07
C PRO A 151 19.33 10.01 -5.54
N VAL A 152 19.90 8.95 -4.96
CA VAL A 152 20.09 8.84 -3.51
C VAL A 152 20.95 9.99 -2.99
N MET A 153 20.62 10.47 -1.79
CA MET A 153 21.35 11.52 -1.07
C MET A 153 21.66 11.07 0.35
N ARG A 154 22.47 11.82 1.11
CA ARG A 154 22.71 11.48 2.52
C ARG A 154 21.41 11.63 3.30
N LEU A 155 21.24 10.81 4.33
CA LEU A 155 20.04 10.84 5.17
C LEU A 155 19.76 12.23 5.79
N ASP A 156 20.79 12.92 6.24
CA ASP A 156 20.63 14.27 6.83
C ASP A 156 20.20 15.30 5.78
N ASP A 157 20.73 15.19 4.56
CA ASP A 157 20.31 16.04 3.43
C ASP A 157 18.86 15.78 3.06
N PHE A 158 18.43 14.51 3.08
CA PHE A 158 17.03 14.13 2.87
C PHE A 158 16.11 14.78 3.92
N PHE A 159 16.47 14.73 5.21
CA PHE A 159 15.68 15.37 6.25
C PHE A 159 15.58 16.89 6.08
N ALA A 160 16.69 17.54 5.73
CA ALA A 160 16.70 18.97 5.47
C ALA A 160 15.85 19.34 4.25
N GLN A 161 16.03 18.64 3.13
CA GLN A 161 15.33 18.91 1.87
C GLN A 161 13.81 18.71 2.00
N HIS A 162 13.38 17.72 2.78
CA HIS A 162 11.97 17.40 2.97
C HIS A 162 11.35 18.01 4.25
N ASN A 163 12.09 18.87 4.96
CA ASN A 163 11.66 19.51 6.21
C ASN A 163 11.14 18.49 7.26
N ILE A 164 11.82 17.35 7.40
CA ILE A 164 11.40 16.28 8.31
C ILE A 164 11.75 16.67 9.75
N GLU A 165 10.72 16.82 10.58
CA GLU A 165 10.88 17.13 12.00
C GLU A 165 11.66 16.03 12.74
N LYS A 166 12.47 16.42 13.74
CA LYS A 166 13.25 15.49 14.56
C LYS A 166 12.42 14.35 15.17
N ALA A 167 11.17 14.63 15.52
CA ALA A 167 10.25 13.64 16.08
C ALA A 167 9.91 12.51 15.08
N ASP A 168 9.90 12.81 13.78
CA ASP A 168 9.56 11.84 12.73
C ASP A 168 10.79 11.17 12.10
N GLN A 169 11.99 11.74 12.29
CA GLN A 169 13.22 11.22 11.66
C GLN A 169 13.49 9.75 11.94
N GLN A 170 13.16 9.26 13.15
CA GLN A 170 13.32 7.84 13.48
C GLN A 170 12.39 6.96 12.65
N ARG A 171 11.13 7.36 12.45
CA ARG A 171 10.18 6.63 11.60
C ARG A 171 10.68 6.52 10.16
N TYR A 172 11.27 7.59 9.62
CA TYR A 172 11.87 7.56 8.28
C TYR A 172 13.13 6.68 8.21
N LYS A 173 14.01 6.74 9.22
CA LYS A 173 15.17 5.82 9.32
C LYS A 173 14.73 4.38 9.24
N GLU A 174 13.70 4.01 9.99
CA GLU A 174 13.16 2.65 9.98
C GLU A 174 12.66 2.28 8.58
N LYS A 175 11.89 3.16 7.91
CA LYS A 175 11.43 2.93 6.54
C LYS A 175 12.56 2.73 5.53
N PHE A 176 13.73 3.34 5.71
CA PHE A 176 14.86 3.19 4.78
C PHE A 176 15.75 1.96 5.04
N TYR A 177 15.90 1.54 6.30
CA TYR A 177 16.95 0.59 6.68
C TYR A 177 16.43 -0.71 7.32
N ASN A 178 15.23 -0.70 7.89
CA ASN A 178 14.72 -1.88 8.58
C ASN A 178 14.14 -2.90 7.61
N PHE A 179 14.07 -4.12 8.12
CA PHE A 179 13.38 -5.24 7.49
C PHE A 179 11.93 -5.31 7.97
N PHE A 180 11.00 -5.38 7.02
CA PHE A 180 9.56 -5.52 7.22
C PHE A 180 9.10 -6.81 6.52
N ALA A 181 9.10 -7.92 7.27
CA ALA A 181 8.73 -9.24 6.79
C ALA A 181 7.33 -9.22 6.14
N PRO A 182 7.19 -9.42 4.81
CA PRO A 182 5.96 -9.07 4.11
C PRO A 182 4.70 -9.77 4.60
N ASP A 183 4.82 -11.01 5.06
CA ASP A 183 3.75 -11.86 5.59
C ASP A 183 3.28 -11.45 7.01
N GLN A 184 4.04 -10.61 7.70
CA GLN A 184 3.74 -10.15 9.07
C GLN A 184 3.19 -8.73 9.13
N GLN A 185 3.19 -8.00 8.01
CA GLN A 185 2.76 -6.61 7.99
C GLN A 185 1.26 -6.51 7.79
N GLN A 186 0.64 -5.64 8.59
CA GLN A 186 -0.77 -5.30 8.49
C GLN A 186 -0.89 -3.80 8.21
N TYR A 187 -1.97 -3.42 7.57
CA TYR A 187 -2.32 -2.02 7.40
C TYR A 187 -2.56 -1.38 8.76
N LYS A 188 -1.99 -0.21 8.95
CA LYS A 188 -2.11 0.60 10.16
C LYS A 188 -2.60 1.97 9.76
N LYS A 189 -3.42 2.56 10.62
CA LYS A 189 -3.86 3.94 10.48
C LYS A 189 -2.66 4.87 10.60
N ASP A 190 -2.44 5.70 9.60
CA ASP A 190 -1.40 6.72 9.64
C ASP A 190 -1.82 7.87 10.57
N PRO A 191 -0.89 8.42 11.35
CA PRO A 191 -1.16 9.62 12.14
C PRO A 191 -1.48 10.80 11.22
N LEU A 192 -2.40 11.67 11.66
CA LEU A 192 -2.66 12.91 10.93
C LEU A 192 -1.42 13.78 10.84
N ASP A 193 -1.29 14.45 9.70
CA ASP A 193 -0.25 15.44 9.50
C ASP A 193 -0.39 16.58 10.52
N LYS A 194 0.74 16.97 11.11
CA LYS A 194 0.78 18.01 12.16
C LYS A 194 0.33 19.37 11.64
N ALA A 195 0.69 19.74 10.42
CA ALA A 195 0.24 21.01 9.84
C ALA A 195 -1.28 20.98 9.58
N PHE A 196 -1.82 19.82 9.22
CA PHE A 196 -3.27 19.64 9.15
C PHE A 196 -3.94 19.76 10.52
N LEU A 197 -3.41 19.13 11.57
CA LEU A 197 -3.91 19.31 12.94
C LEU A 197 -3.85 20.77 13.37
N GLN A 198 -2.76 21.48 13.11
CA GLN A 198 -2.62 22.91 13.39
C GLN A 198 -3.62 23.77 12.64
N LYS A 199 -4.00 23.38 11.42
CA LYS A 199 -5.06 24.06 10.68
C LYS A 199 -6.41 23.87 11.39
N ILE A 200 -6.76 22.63 11.76
CA ILE A 200 -8.00 22.36 12.49
C ILE A 200 -8.04 23.15 13.80
N GLU A 201 -6.93 23.20 14.55
CA GLU A 201 -6.81 23.95 15.81
C GLU A 201 -7.28 25.41 15.69
N GLN A 202 -7.05 26.06 14.54
CA GLN A 202 -7.41 27.46 14.28
C GLN A 202 -8.88 27.67 13.93
N GLU A 203 -9.62 26.60 13.62
CA GLU A 203 -11.03 26.68 13.23
C GLU A 203 -11.95 26.83 14.46
N PRO A 204 -13.15 27.41 14.35
CA PRO A 204 -14.08 27.46 15.48
C PRO A 204 -14.59 26.06 15.86
N LEU A 205 -14.99 25.89 17.13
CA LEU A 205 -15.36 24.58 17.71
C LEU A 205 -16.47 23.85 16.92
N ASP A 206 -17.45 24.58 16.41
CA ASP A 206 -18.51 24.03 15.56
C ASP A 206 -17.97 23.43 14.27
N GLN A 207 -16.95 24.04 13.66
CA GLN A 207 -16.25 23.48 12.50
C GLN A 207 -15.40 22.26 12.87
N LYS A 208 -14.68 22.33 14.00
CA LYS A 208 -13.87 21.19 14.49
C LYS A 208 -14.70 19.92 14.70
N MET A 209 -15.96 20.06 15.10
CA MET A 209 -16.88 18.94 15.33
C MET A 209 -17.27 18.16 14.06
N PHE A 210 -17.01 18.70 12.86
CA PHE A 210 -17.26 17.98 11.60
C PHE A 210 -16.08 17.11 11.16
N TYR A 211 -14.90 17.24 11.79
CA TYR A 211 -13.77 16.37 11.52
C TYR A 211 -13.92 15.07 12.29
N ASP A 212 -13.75 13.96 11.59
CA ASP A 212 -13.67 12.63 12.18
C ASP A 212 -12.29 12.45 12.84
N LEU A 213 -12.11 13.03 14.02
CA LEU A 213 -10.87 12.96 14.81
C LEU A 213 -10.99 11.89 15.89
N ASP A 214 -9.94 11.09 16.06
CA ASP A 214 -9.84 10.20 17.21
C ASP A 214 -9.37 10.92 18.49
N GLU A 215 -9.55 10.26 19.62
CA GLU A 215 -9.17 10.81 20.92
C GLU A 215 -7.66 11.11 20.99
N ALA A 216 -6.81 10.25 20.42
CA ALA A 216 -5.36 10.43 20.50
C ALA A 216 -4.90 11.69 19.75
N ASP A 217 -5.55 12.03 18.64
CA ASP A 217 -5.28 13.25 17.88
C ASP A 217 -5.81 14.49 18.60
N ILE A 218 -7.03 14.44 19.16
CA ILE A 218 -7.58 15.53 19.98
C ILE A 218 -6.67 15.84 21.17
N GLN A 219 -6.08 14.81 21.80
CA GLN A 219 -5.16 14.99 22.92
C GLN A 219 -3.88 15.74 22.51
N LYS A 220 -3.38 15.52 21.30
CA LYS A 220 -2.20 16.21 20.75
C LYS A 220 -2.47 17.66 20.38
N MET A 221 -3.73 18.04 20.15
CA MET A 221 -4.07 19.39 19.73
C MET A 221 -3.75 20.45 20.79
N ASN A 222 -3.30 21.62 20.37
CA ASN A 222 -3.04 22.78 21.22
C ASN A 222 -4.29 23.68 21.37
N ILE A 223 -5.34 23.13 21.97
CA ILE A 223 -6.64 23.82 22.23
C ILE A 223 -7.03 23.73 23.72
N PRO A 224 -7.92 24.61 24.22
CA PRO A 224 -8.37 24.57 25.61
C PRO A 224 -8.94 23.21 26.03
N ASP A 225 -8.69 22.77 27.26
CA ASP A 225 -9.16 21.46 27.75
C ASP A 225 -10.70 21.32 27.74
N THR A 226 -11.41 22.42 27.94
CA THR A 226 -12.87 22.46 27.82
C THR A 226 -13.32 22.12 26.40
N GLU A 227 -12.59 22.58 25.39
CA GLU A 227 -12.82 22.28 23.99
C GLU A 227 -12.48 20.82 23.67
N LYS A 228 -11.33 20.32 24.16
CA LYS A 228 -10.96 18.89 24.04
C LYS A 228 -12.05 17.98 24.60
N GLN A 229 -12.58 18.30 25.78
CA GLN A 229 -13.65 17.49 26.40
C GLN A 229 -14.93 17.48 25.58
N ILE A 230 -15.28 18.60 24.93
CA ILE A 230 -16.45 18.67 24.04
C ILE A 230 -16.20 17.80 22.80
N LEU A 231 -15.04 17.93 22.16
CA LEU A 231 -14.67 17.13 21.00
C LEU A 231 -14.66 15.63 21.35
N ILE A 232 -14.00 15.22 22.42
CA ILE A 232 -13.94 13.82 22.88
C ILE A 232 -15.34 13.26 23.16
N LYS A 233 -16.24 14.03 23.77
CA LYS A 233 -17.64 13.61 23.99
C LYS A 233 -18.42 13.45 22.69
N ASN A 234 -18.03 14.17 21.64
CA ASN A 234 -18.61 14.10 20.31
C ASN A 234 -17.96 13.03 19.41
N VAL A 235 -16.91 12.33 19.86
CA VAL A 235 -16.32 11.14 19.19
C VAL A 235 -17.31 9.94 19.15
N LYS A 236 -18.62 10.15 19.36
CA LYS A 236 -19.62 9.08 19.42
C LYS A 236 -19.90 8.45 18.06
N GLY A 237 -19.49 7.20 17.91
CA GLY A 237 -20.29 6.17 17.22
C GLY A 237 -19.78 5.68 15.87
N HIS A 238 -18.74 6.28 15.29
CA HIS A 238 -18.05 5.66 14.16
C HIS A 238 -17.01 4.67 14.69
N GLN A 239 -17.51 3.54 15.18
CA GLN A 239 -16.73 2.31 15.42
C GLN A 239 -16.18 1.69 14.12
N ASP A 240 -15.94 2.49 13.07
CA ASP A 240 -15.32 2.06 11.82
C ASP A 240 -13.81 2.40 11.81
N LEU A 241 -13.18 2.52 12.97
CA LEU A 241 -11.72 2.38 13.10
C LEU A 241 -11.25 0.92 12.90
N GLN A 242 -12.16 0.02 12.47
CA GLN A 242 -11.83 -1.23 11.79
C GLN A 242 -11.32 -1.01 10.35
N SER A 243 -11.34 0.22 9.82
CA SER A 243 -11.12 0.58 8.40
C SER A 243 -9.74 0.30 7.79
N CYS A 244 -8.79 -0.24 8.54
CA CYS A 244 -7.51 -0.67 7.97
C CYS A 244 -7.43 -2.18 7.69
N ASN A 245 -8.43 -2.98 8.05
CA ASN A 245 -8.42 -4.43 7.79
C ASN A 245 -9.39 -4.86 6.69
#